data_AF-A0ABD1ZRF3-F1
#
_entry.id   AF-A0ABD1ZRF3-F1
#
_cell.length_a   1.000
_cell.length_b   1.000
_cell.length_c   1.000
_cell.angle_alpha   90.00
_cell.angle_beta   90.00
_cell.angle_gamma   90.00
#
_symmetry.space_group_name_H-M   'P 1'
#
loop_
_entity.id
_entity.type
_entity.pdbx_description
1 polymer ?
#
loop_
_entity_poly.entity_id
_entity_poly.type
_entity_poly.pdbx_seq_one_letter_code
_entity_poly.pdbx_strand_id
1 'polypeptide(L)'
;MAAIEGSDCGLEGGAGGGRCSKRVVHFDRDSKLDELAREMDRLQEEIEGLQKGFQNEEKKKDDAAAGEDPICFTCMEYKKGAALFPCGHTFCWRCTSRLRRGQGPCPYCFKRFWTAVPSSLL
;
A
#
# COMPACT_ATOMS: atom_id res chain seq x y z
N MET A 1 8.98 3.67 -40.90
CA MET A 1 10.44 3.83 -40.84
C MET A 1 10.73 5.32 -40.96
N ALA A 2 11.10 5.99 -39.87
CA ALA A 2 11.51 7.39 -39.92
C ALA A 2 13.03 7.45 -39.87
N ALA A 3 13.66 8.05 -40.88
CA ALA A 3 15.10 8.27 -40.94
C ALA A 3 15.38 9.74 -40.60
N ILE A 4 16.25 9.99 -39.63
CA ILE A 4 16.77 11.32 -39.34
C ILE A 4 18.24 11.35 -39.75
N GLU A 5 18.61 12.36 -40.54
CA GLU A 5 19.97 12.53 -41.06
C GLU A 5 20.87 13.12 -39.96
N GLY A 6 21.87 12.36 -39.52
CA GLY A 6 23.00 12.89 -38.74
C GLY A 6 24.18 13.19 -39.66
N SER A 7 24.77 14.37 -39.54
CA SER A 7 25.98 14.77 -40.28
C SER A 7 27.13 14.98 -39.29
N ASP A 8 28.09 14.07 -39.28
CA ASP A 8 29.29 14.16 -38.44
C ASP A 8 30.46 14.68 -39.29
N CYS A 9 30.92 15.90 -39.02
CA CYS A 9 32.09 16.48 -39.68
C CYS A 9 33.34 16.24 -38.82
N GLY A 10 33.99 15.10 -39.02
CA GLY A 10 35.36 14.87 -38.55
C GLY A 10 36.37 15.32 -39.62
N LEU A 11 36.92 16.53 -39.48
CA LEU A 11 38.10 16.98 -40.21
C LEU A 11 39.33 16.48 -39.45
N GLU A 12 40.19 15.64 -40.07
CA GLU A 12 41.67 15.67 -40.12
C GLU A 12 42.11 14.43 -40.95
N GLY A 13 42.97 14.43 -41.98
CA GLY A 13 43.59 15.41 -42.86
C GLY A 13 44.31 14.59 -43.96
N GLY A 14 44.20 14.98 -45.24
CA GLY A 14 44.88 14.29 -46.34
C GLY A 14 44.25 14.58 -47.72
N ALA A 15 45.08 14.99 -48.68
CA ALA A 15 44.67 15.41 -50.01
C ALA A 15 44.03 14.27 -50.82
N GLY A 16 42.71 14.30 -50.94
CA GLY A 16 41.93 13.43 -51.82
C GLY A 16 40.44 13.67 -51.59
N GLY A 17 39.69 14.03 -52.64
CA GLY A 17 38.28 14.42 -52.55
C GLY A 17 37.45 13.46 -51.69
N GLY A 18 37.11 13.89 -50.49
CA GLY A 18 36.35 13.10 -49.53
C GLY A 18 34.88 13.04 -49.95
N ARG A 19 34.40 11.84 -50.31
CA ARG A 19 32.96 11.57 -50.35
C ARG A 19 32.48 11.48 -48.89
N CYS A 20 31.66 12.44 -48.48
CA CYS A 20 30.92 12.33 -47.23
C CYS A 20 29.83 11.27 -47.41
N SER A 21 30.15 10.01 -47.07
CA SER A 21 29.18 8.92 -47.10
C SER A 21 28.22 9.09 -45.94
N LYS A 22 26.98 9.53 -46.22
CA LYS A 22 25.90 9.56 -45.22
C LYS A 22 25.71 8.15 -44.67
N ARG A 23 26.05 7.94 -43.39
CA ARG A 23 25.70 6.72 -42.66
C ARG A 23 24.24 6.84 -42.25
N VAL A 24 23.37 6.05 -42.87
CA VAL A 24 21.98 5.92 -42.42
C VAL A 24 21.99 5.02 -41.19
N VAL A 25 21.72 5.60 -40.02
CA VAL A 25 21.39 4.81 -38.83
C VAL A 25 19.90 4.49 -38.89
N HIS A 26 19.57 3.22 -39.08
CA HIS A 26 18.19 2.77 -39.02
C HIS A 26 17.77 2.71 -37.57
N PHE A 27 16.93 3.65 -37.14
CA PHE A 27 16.27 3.54 -35.86
C PHE A 27 15.05 2.64 -36.03
N ASP A 28 15.23 1.35 -35.75
CA ASP A 28 14.16 0.39 -35.83
C ASP A 28 13.24 0.58 -34.61
N ARG A 29 12.00 0.98 -34.88
CA ARG A 29 10.97 1.15 -33.84
C ARG A 29 10.76 -0.16 -33.09
N ASP A 30 10.86 -1.29 -33.78
CA ASP A 30 10.63 -2.60 -33.21
C ASP A 30 11.81 -2.98 -32.28
N SER A 31 13.05 -2.54 -32.59
CA SER A 31 14.18 -2.67 -31.65
C SER A 31 14.01 -1.83 -30.37
N LYS A 32 13.46 -0.61 -30.47
CA LYS A 32 13.18 0.21 -29.28
C LYS A 32 12.00 -0.34 -28.46
N LEU A 33 11.02 -0.95 -29.13
CA LEU A 33 9.92 -1.65 -28.46
C LEU A 33 10.45 -2.88 -27.70
N ASP A 34 11.37 -3.64 -28.29
CA ASP A 34 12.03 -4.77 -27.63
C ASP A 34 12.87 -4.33 -26.42
N GLU A 35 13.61 -3.23 -26.53
CA GLU A 35 14.38 -2.67 -25.42
C GLU A 35 13.46 -2.24 -24.26
N LEU A 36 12.39 -1.51 -24.58
CA LEU A 36 11.41 -1.07 -23.59
C LEU A 36 10.68 -2.25 -22.95
N ALA A 37 10.31 -3.28 -23.73
CA ALA A 37 9.67 -4.48 -23.20
C ALA A 37 10.56 -5.19 -22.18
N ARG A 38 11.87 -5.35 -22.47
CA ARG A 38 12.84 -5.92 -21.51
C ARG A 38 12.98 -5.08 -20.25
N GLU A 39 12.89 -3.75 -20.37
CA GLU A 39 12.93 -2.86 -19.22
C GLU A 39 11.66 -2.97 -18.38
N MET A 40 10.49 -3.07 -19.01
CA MET A 40 9.22 -3.30 -18.32
C MET A 40 9.21 -4.64 -17.56
N ASP A 41 9.69 -5.72 -18.18
CA ASP A 41 9.78 -7.04 -17.53
C ASP A 41 10.66 -6.99 -16.27
N ARG A 42 11.83 -6.34 -16.35
CA ARG A 42 12.75 -6.17 -15.20
C ARG A 42 12.10 -5.36 -14.07
N LEU A 43 11.42 -4.26 -14.40
CA LEU A 43 10.72 -3.43 -13.43
C LEU A 43 9.55 -4.17 -12.78
N GLN A 44 8.84 -5.02 -13.53
CA GLN A 44 7.79 -5.87 -12.98
C GLN A 44 8.35 -6.88 -11.97
N GLU A 45 9.47 -7.53 -12.28
CA GLU A 45 10.15 -8.43 -11.33
C GLU A 45 10.58 -7.70 -10.04
N GLU A 46 11.11 -6.48 -10.15
CA GLU A 46 11.49 -5.67 -8.99
C GLU A 46 10.27 -5.29 -8.13
N ILE A 47 9.18 -4.85 -8.75
CA ILE A 47 7.92 -4.54 -8.06
C ILE A 47 7.36 -5.78 -7.36
N GLU A 48 7.34 -6.93 -8.02
CA GLU A 48 6.91 -8.19 -7.42
C GLU A 48 7.79 -8.58 -6.21
N GLY A 49 9.10 -8.41 -6.33
CA GLY A 49 10.05 -8.67 -5.24
C GLY A 49 9.78 -7.79 -4.02
N LEU A 50 9.56 -6.49 -4.25
CA LEU A 50 9.18 -5.54 -3.19
C LEU A 50 7.83 -5.91 -2.55
N GLN A 51 6.81 -6.20 -3.36
CA GLN A 51 5.48 -6.61 -2.87
C GLN A 51 5.54 -7.88 -2.01
N LYS A 52 6.33 -8.89 -2.43
CA LYS A 52 6.56 -10.11 -1.66
C LYS A 52 7.26 -9.78 -0.31
N GLY A 53 8.19 -8.84 -0.30
CA GLY A 53 8.84 -8.34 0.92
C GLY A 53 7.85 -7.71 1.90
N PHE A 54 6.98 -6.81 1.43
CA PHE A 54 5.96 -6.18 2.26
C PHE A 54 4.94 -7.18 2.83
N GLN A 55 4.48 -8.14 2.03
CA GLN A 55 3.56 -9.19 2.50
C GLN A 55 4.20 -10.12 3.55
N ASN A 56 5.52 -10.32 3.50
CA ASN A 56 6.22 -11.15 4.47
C ASN A 56 6.40 -10.45 5.83
N GLU A 57 6.53 -9.12 5.82
CA GLU A 57 6.55 -8.29 7.04
C GLU A 57 5.17 -8.20 7.71
N GLU A 58 4.08 -8.19 6.94
CA GLU A 58 2.71 -8.30 7.49
C GLU A 58 2.44 -9.70 8.05
N LYS A 59 2.80 -10.78 7.34
CA LYS A 59 2.60 -12.15 7.86
C LYS A 59 3.40 -12.44 9.13
N LYS A 60 4.61 -11.87 9.28
CA LYS A 60 5.36 -11.93 10.54
C LYS A 60 4.72 -11.12 11.67
N LYS A 61 3.92 -10.10 11.34
CA LYS A 61 3.09 -9.39 12.32
C LYS A 61 1.80 -10.14 12.59
N ASP A 62 1.25 -10.93 11.69
CA ASP A 62 0.05 -11.71 11.98
C ASP A 62 0.32 -12.86 12.97
N ASP A 63 1.50 -13.46 12.96
CA ASP A 63 1.85 -14.48 13.98
C ASP A 63 2.15 -13.88 15.37
N ALA A 64 2.35 -12.56 15.48
CA ALA A 64 2.57 -11.84 16.75
C ALA A 64 1.47 -10.82 17.11
N ALA A 65 0.58 -10.51 16.17
CA ALA A 65 -0.45 -9.46 16.23
C ALA A 65 -1.74 -9.84 15.49
N ALA A 66 -1.99 -11.15 15.26
CA ALA A 66 -3.34 -11.65 15.06
C ALA A 66 -4.16 -11.46 16.34
N GLY A 67 -4.74 -10.26 16.47
CA GLY A 67 -6.17 -10.15 16.74
C GLY A 67 -6.64 -10.50 18.15
N GLU A 68 -5.84 -10.21 19.17
CA GLU A 68 -6.44 -9.98 20.48
C GLU A 68 -7.02 -8.57 20.50
N ASP A 69 -8.32 -8.44 20.15
CA ASP A 69 -9.08 -7.24 20.49
C ASP A 69 -8.74 -6.87 21.94
N PRO A 70 -8.39 -5.61 22.22
CA PRO A 70 -7.90 -5.23 23.54
C PRO A 70 -8.91 -5.67 24.60
N ILE A 71 -8.43 -6.35 25.64
CA ILE A 71 -9.30 -6.84 26.71
C ILE A 71 -9.98 -5.64 27.39
N CYS A 72 -11.25 -5.80 27.73
CA CYS A 72 -12.02 -4.80 28.44
C CYS A 72 -11.39 -4.54 29.82
N PHE A 73 -10.87 -3.33 30.05
CA PHE A 73 -10.26 -2.95 31.33
C PHE A 73 -11.20 -3.11 32.55
N THR A 74 -12.52 -3.03 32.33
CA THR A 74 -13.50 -3.15 33.40
C THR A 74 -13.62 -4.56 33.97
N CYS A 75 -13.55 -5.60 33.11
CA CYS A 75 -13.69 -6.99 33.57
C CYS A 75 -12.43 -7.82 33.40
N MET A 76 -11.47 -7.39 32.59
CA MET A 76 -10.25 -8.12 32.26
C MET A 76 -10.48 -9.56 31.74
N GLU A 77 -11.71 -9.91 31.36
CA GLU A 77 -12.13 -11.26 30.97
C GLU A 77 -12.47 -11.36 29.47
N TYR A 78 -13.01 -10.31 28.86
CA TYR A 78 -13.52 -10.35 27.48
C TYR A 78 -12.93 -9.24 26.63
N LYS A 79 -12.78 -9.56 25.34
CA LYS A 79 -12.48 -8.63 24.25
C LYS A 79 -13.45 -7.45 24.21
N LYS A 80 -12.93 -6.25 23.91
CA LYS A 80 -13.76 -5.06 23.64
C LYS A 80 -14.60 -5.29 22.37
N GLY A 81 -15.82 -4.78 22.35
CA GLY A 81 -16.74 -5.00 21.23
C GLY A 81 -17.92 -4.03 21.14
N ALA A 82 -17.98 -3.02 22.01
CA ALA A 82 -18.99 -1.97 21.94
C ALA A 82 -18.39 -0.61 22.29
N ALA A 83 -18.66 0.38 21.45
CA ALA A 83 -18.31 1.78 21.70
C ALA A 83 -19.49 2.53 22.32
N LEU A 84 -19.20 3.40 23.28
CA LEU A 84 -20.16 4.30 23.90
C LEU A 84 -20.18 5.62 23.13
N PHE A 85 -21.33 5.99 22.56
CA PHE A 85 -21.51 7.26 21.87
C PHE A 85 -22.11 8.30 22.83
N PRO A 86 -21.64 9.56 22.82
CA PRO A 86 -20.67 10.16 21.87
C PRO A 86 -19.19 10.10 22.31
N CYS A 87 -18.88 9.56 23.49
CA CYS A 87 -17.53 9.70 24.06
C CYS A 87 -16.46 8.78 23.44
N GLY A 88 -16.84 7.77 22.66
CA GLY A 88 -15.93 6.88 21.93
C GLY A 88 -15.24 5.80 22.76
N HIS A 89 -15.48 5.71 24.06
CA HIS A 89 -14.86 4.68 24.90
C HIS A 89 -15.41 3.28 24.58
N THR A 90 -14.53 2.28 24.54
CA THR A 90 -14.84 0.92 24.12
C THR A 90 -14.73 -0.09 25.27
N PHE A 91 -15.72 -0.97 25.39
CA PHE A 91 -15.82 -2.01 26.42
C PHE A 91 -16.32 -3.32 25.80
N CYS A 92 -16.28 -4.42 26.57
CA CYS A 92 -16.92 -5.66 26.13
C CYS A 92 -18.45 -5.56 26.19
N TRP A 93 -19.13 -6.46 25.48
CA TRP A 93 -20.60 -6.48 25.40
C TRP A 93 -21.28 -6.69 26.76
N ARG A 94 -20.68 -7.53 27.63
CA ARG A 94 -21.20 -7.82 28.98
C ARG A 94 -21.16 -6.57 29.86
N CYS A 95 -20.02 -5.89 29.92
CA CYS A 95 -19.89 -4.63 30.68
C CYS A 95 -20.84 -3.58 30.13
N THR A 96 -20.85 -3.36 28.81
CA THR A 96 -21.75 -2.38 28.17
C THR A 96 -23.23 -2.64 28.46
N SER A 97 -23.65 -3.91 28.45
CA SER A 97 -25.03 -4.31 28.78
C SER A 97 -25.38 -4.03 30.24
N ARG A 98 -24.44 -4.21 31.17
CA ARG A 98 -24.63 -3.84 32.58
C ARG A 98 -24.75 -2.32 32.76
N LEU A 99 -23.92 -1.54 32.06
CA LEU A 99 -24.01 -0.08 32.09
C LEU A 99 -25.38 0.42 31.59
N ARG A 100 -25.89 -0.13 30.48
CA ARG A 100 -27.23 0.21 29.97
C ARG A 100 -28.38 -0.13 30.93
N ARG A 101 -28.25 -1.20 31.72
CA ARG A 101 -29.29 -1.70 32.63
C ARG A 101 -29.30 -1.04 34.02
N GLY A 102 -28.47 -0.02 34.26
CA GLY A 102 -28.57 0.78 35.49
C GLY A 102 -27.25 1.12 36.20
N GLN A 103 -26.09 0.98 35.57
CA GLN A 103 -24.80 1.34 36.21
C GLN A 103 -24.26 2.74 35.87
N GLY A 104 -25.10 3.64 35.33
CA GLY A 104 -24.74 5.05 35.20
C GLY A 104 -23.87 5.39 33.96
N PRO A 105 -23.16 6.53 33.97
CA PRO A 105 -22.48 7.08 32.79
C PRO A 105 -21.23 6.29 32.39
N CYS A 106 -20.54 6.72 31.32
CA CYS A 106 -19.28 6.12 30.90
C CYS A 106 -18.25 6.12 32.07
N PRO A 107 -17.61 4.97 32.41
CA PRO A 107 -16.68 4.86 33.54
C PRO A 107 -15.40 5.68 33.38
N TYR A 108 -15.04 6.06 32.15
CA TYR A 108 -13.82 6.82 31.86
C TYR A 108 -14.04 8.34 31.88
N CYS A 109 -15.23 8.81 31.51
CA CYS A 109 -15.45 10.24 31.30
C CYS A 109 -16.73 10.79 31.93
N PHE A 110 -17.50 9.94 32.63
CA PHE A 110 -18.73 10.29 33.34
C PHE A 110 -19.82 10.99 32.49
N LYS A 111 -19.70 10.97 31.16
CA LYS A 111 -20.73 11.45 30.23
C LYS A 111 -21.83 10.41 30.05
N ARG A 112 -23.06 10.89 29.86
CA ARG A 112 -24.19 10.07 29.39
C ARG A 112 -23.85 9.49 28.01
N PHE A 113 -24.32 8.27 27.76
CA PHE A 113 -24.03 7.57 26.52
C PHE A 113 -25.23 6.77 26.02
N TRP A 114 -25.17 6.40 24.75
CA TRP A 114 -25.95 5.31 24.14
C TRP A 114 -25.00 4.43 23.34
N THR A 115 -25.46 3.26 22.91
CA THR A 115 -24.67 2.33 22.08
C THR A 115 -25.42 2.05 20.79
N ALA A 116 -24.72 2.09 19.65
CA ALA A 116 -25.34 1.95 18.33
C ALA A 116 -25.65 0.50 17.92
N VAL A 117 -25.83 -0.41 18.88
CA VAL A 117 -25.96 -1.84 18.59
C VAL A 117 -27.42 -2.26 18.81
N PRO A 118 -28.11 -2.75 17.76
CA PRO A 118 -29.54 -3.04 17.83
C PRO A 118 -29.84 -4.20 18.77
N SER A 119 -31.01 -4.15 19.40
CA SER A 119 -31.51 -5.15 20.35
C SER A 119 -31.62 -6.58 19.78
N SER A 120 -31.41 -6.77 18.48
CA SER A 120 -31.49 -8.06 17.77
C SER A 120 -30.22 -8.90 17.84
N LEU A 121 -29.14 -8.40 18.44
CA LEU A 121 -27.91 -9.16 18.73
C LEU A 121 -27.80 -9.55 20.22
N LEU A 122 -28.95 -9.67 20.90
CA LEU A 122 -29.11 -10.10 22.30
C LEU A 122 -29.39 -11.59 22.41
#